data_AF-A0A080WIJ9-F1
#
_entry.id   AF-A0A080WIJ9-F1
#
_cell.length_a   1.000
_cell.length_b   1.000
_cell.length_c   1.000
_cell.angle_alpha   90.00
_cell.angle_beta   90.00
_cell.angle_gamma   90.00
#
_symmetry.space_group_name_H-M   'P 1'
#
loop_
_entity.id
_entity.type
_entity.pdbx_description
1 polymer ?
#
loop_
_entity_poly.entity_id
_entity_poly.type
_entity_poly.pdbx_seq_one_letter_code
_entity_poly.pdbx_strand_id
1 'polypeptide(L)'
;MTTYNNLGFALTPDSMVNFRASTFPMLLMTFLILVGNTAYPCMLRFIIWCMFHISPKASAIREPLNFLLDHPRRCYTLLFPSRTTWTLLGTLVLLNGLDIMLFMILDLKNPEVTAIDTTWHRLCAASFQSTASRTAGATTFSLSKIHPAVQFSLMVMMYISVFPVAISMRKTNTYEESSLGLYESEEEVDENSDSSSYLSQHIKKQLAFDLWYIFLGVFLITIAEGDKIADLADPAFQIFAIFFEVVSAYGNVGLSLGHPSINAGLSGKFTTISKLVMCAMMVRGRHRGLPYELDRAIVLPGERHKQEQARTDSQVVSSNS
;
A
#
# COMPACT_ATOMS: atom_id res chain seq x y z
N MET A 1 -11.25 -3.85 14.77
CA MET A 1 -10.79 -4.97 13.91
C MET A 1 -10.80 -4.58 12.43
N THR A 2 -11.94 -4.31 11.80
CA THR A 2 -12.02 -3.96 10.35
C THR A 2 -11.09 -2.83 9.92
N THR A 3 -11.06 -1.74 10.69
CA THR A 3 -10.26 -0.55 10.39
C THR A 3 -8.75 -0.77 10.56
N TYR A 4 -8.34 -1.57 11.54
CA TYR A 4 -6.92 -1.86 11.77
C TYR A 4 -6.37 -2.87 10.75
N ASN A 5 -7.20 -3.82 10.34
CA ASN A 5 -6.83 -4.82 9.34
C ASN A 5 -7.08 -4.36 7.89
N ASN A 6 -7.50 -3.10 7.70
CA ASN A 6 -7.84 -2.52 6.40
C ASN A 6 -8.78 -3.42 5.56
N LEU A 7 -9.91 -3.82 6.16
CA LEU A 7 -10.85 -4.75 5.51
C LEU A 7 -12.01 -4.06 4.77
N GLY A 8 -12.32 -2.80 5.10
CA GLY A 8 -13.41 -2.04 4.48
C GLY A 8 -14.82 -2.50 4.81
N PHE A 9 -14.99 -3.52 5.66
CA PHE A 9 -16.30 -3.95 6.11
C PHE A 9 -16.87 -3.00 7.16
N ALA A 10 -17.99 -2.37 6.84
CA ALA A 10 -18.79 -1.58 7.75
C ALA A 10 -20.09 -2.33 8.10
N LEU A 11 -20.60 -2.10 9.31
CA LEU A 11 -21.88 -2.64 9.76
C LEU A 11 -23.07 -1.86 9.17
N THR A 12 -22.83 -0.58 8.86
CA THR A 12 -23.81 0.35 8.30
C THR A 12 -23.80 0.24 6.76
N PRO A 13 -24.98 0.32 6.11
CA PRO A 13 -25.08 0.32 4.65
C PRO A 13 -24.28 1.46 3.99
N ASP A 14 -24.19 2.61 4.66
CA ASP A 14 -23.54 3.81 4.13
C ASP A 14 -22.06 3.92 4.55
N SER A 15 -21.42 2.83 4.94
CA SER A 15 -20.05 2.85 5.45
C SER A 15 -19.87 3.87 6.58
N MET A 16 -19.02 4.89 6.42
CA MET A 16 -18.76 5.94 7.43
C MET A 16 -19.43 7.28 7.10
N VAL A 17 -20.31 7.35 6.10
CA VAL A 17 -20.97 8.59 5.66
C VAL A 17 -21.75 9.26 6.81
N ASN A 18 -22.48 8.48 7.62
CA ASN A 18 -23.22 9.02 8.76
C ASN A 18 -22.32 9.60 9.88
N PHE A 19 -21.06 9.15 9.96
CA PHE A 19 -20.09 9.60 10.96
C PHE A 19 -19.21 10.75 10.47
N ARG A 20 -19.44 11.30 9.27
CA ARG A 20 -18.62 12.36 8.66
C ARG A 20 -18.57 13.67 9.46
N ALA A 21 -19.57 13.93 10.30
CA ALA A 21 -19.62 15.09 11.19
C ALA A 21 -18.97 14.83 12.56
N SER A 22 -18.56 13.60 12.87
CA SER A 22 -17.96 13.25 14.16
C SER A 22 -16.44 13.26 14.07
N THR A 23 -15.80 14.24 14.70
CA THR A 23 -14.33 14.41 14.65
C THR A 23 -13.59 13.21 15.25
N PHE A 24 -14.05 12.68 16.39
CA PHE A 24 -13.34 11.61 17.11
C PHE A 24 -13.24 10.29 16.32
N PRO A 25 -14.35 9.71 15.79
CA PRO A 25 -14.26 8.52 14.95
C PRO A 25 -13.39 8.72 13.70
N MET A 26 -13.50 9.88 13.04
CA MET A 26 -12.73 10.15 11.81
C MET A 26 -11.22 10.15 12.08
N LEU A 27 -10.76 10.84 13.12
CA LEU A 27 -9.33 10.89 13.46
C LEU A 27 -8.82 9.54 13.97
N LEU A 28 -9.56 8.88 14.86
CA LEU A 28 -9.17 7.59 15.41
C LEU A 28 -9.05 6.53 14.31
N MET A 29 -10.04 6.45 13.42
CA MET A 29 -10.03 5.46 12.35
C MET A 29 -8.96 5.77 11.30
N THR A 30 -8.72 7.05 10.98
CA THR A 30 -7.60 7.46 10.12
C THR A 30 -6.27 6.98 10.68
N PHE A 31 -6.05 7.17 11.98
CA PHE A 31 -4.85 6.70 12.67
C PHE A 31 -4.73 5.17 12.64
N LEU A 32 -5.82 4.44 12.92
CA LEU A 32 -5.83 2.97 12.87
C LEU A 32 -5.51 2.42 11.48
N ILE A 33 -6.04 3.03 10.41
CA ILE A 33 -5.77 2.61 9.02
C ILE A 33 -4.29 2.75 8.68
N LEU A 34 -3.69 3.87 9.08
CA LEU A 34 -2.27 4.12 8.82
C LEU A 34 -1.40 3.12 9.57
N VAL A 35 -1.63 2.95 10.87
CA VAL A 35 -0.82 2.06 11.73
C VAL A 35 -1.00 0.59 11.37
N GLY A 36 -2.16 0.20 10.86
CA GLY A 36 -2.49 -1.18 10.51
C GLY A 36 -1.75 -1.73 9.28
N ASN A 37 -1.37 -0.87 8.34
CA ASN A 37 -0.73 -1.31 7.09
C ASN A 37 0.47 -0.42 6.72
N THR A 38 0.23 0.75 6.14
CA THR A 38 1.28 1.53 5.46
C THR A 38 2.31 2.13 6.41
N ALA A 39 1.88 2.58 7.60
CA ALA A 39 2.75 3.14 8.63
C ALA A 39 3.15 2.10 9.70
N TYR A 40 2.79 0.83 9.53
CA TYR A 40 3.16 -0.25 10.45
C TYR A 40 4.68 -0.33 10.71
N PRO A 41 5.56 -0.29 9.69
CA PRO A 41 7.02 -0.27 9.90
C PRO A 41 7.51 0.91 10.74
N CYS A 42 6.93 2.10 10.50
CA CYS A 42 7.28 3.32 11.22
C CYS A 42 6.85 3.25 12.68
N MET A 43 5.60 2.80 12.93
CA MET A 43 5.07 2.66 14.27
C MET A 43 5.82 1.59 15.07
N LEU A 44 6.14 0.44 14.45
CA LEU A 44 6.90 -0.62 15.10
C LEU A 44 8.27 -0.11 15.57
N ARG A 45 9.01 0.58 14.70
CA ARG A 45 10.31 1.17 15.06
C ARG A 45 10.17 2.22 16.16
N PHE A 46 9.13 3.06 16.10
CA PHE A 46 8.86 4.07 17.12
C PHE A 46 8.59 3.44 18.49
N ILE A 47 7.79 2.36 18.55
CA ILE A 47 7.51 1.62 19.79
C ILE A 47 8.80 1.06 20.39
N ILE A 48 9.65 0.41 19.58
CA ILE A 48 10.94 -0.15 20.03
C ILE A 48 11.86 0.96 20.55
N TRP A 49 11.93 2.09 19.83
CA TRP A 49 12.71 3.26 20.24
C TRP A 49 12.20 3.87 21.56
N CYS A 50 10.88 4.00 21.73
CA CYS A 50 10.28 4.45 22.99
C CYS A 50 10.60 3.48 24.14
N MET A 51 10.46 2.17 23.93
CA MET A 51 10.81 1.17 24.94
C MET A 51 12.29 1.25 25.33
N PHE A 52 13.18 1.53 24.37
CA PHE A 52 14.62 1.69 24.64
C PHE A 52 14.91 2.92 25.51
N HIS A 53 14.20 4.03 25.28
CA HIS A 53 14.36 5.26 26.07
C HIS A 53 13.73 5.17 27.47
N ILE A 54 12.62 4.45 27.61
CA ILE A 54 11.93 4.24 28.89
C ILE A 54 12.67 3.21 29.75
N SER A 55 13.42 2.28 29.14
CA SER A 55 14.14 1.22 29.87
C SER A 55 15.35 1.75 30.67
N PRO A 56 15.43 1.49 31.99
CA PRO A 56 16.56 1.87 32.82
C PRO A 56 17.88 1.29 32.30
N LYS A 57 19.00 2.01 32.49
CA LYS A 57 20.33 1.60 32.02
C LYS A 57 20.80 0.23 32.53
N ALA A 58 20.25 -0.26 33.63
CA ALA A 58 20.57 -1.55 34.25
C ALA A 58 19.61 -2.70 33.87
N SER A 59 18.63 -2.46 32.98
CA SER A 59 17.65 -3.48 32.60
C SER A 59 18.19 -4.42 31.51
N ALA A 60 18.05 -5.73 31.70
CA ALA A 60 18.40 -6.78 30.73
C ALA A 60 17.66 -6.66 29.39
N ILE A 61 16.61 -5.85 29.31
CA ILE A 61 15.82 -5.62 28.09
C ILE A 61 16.52 -4.61 27.15
N ARG A 62 17.44 -3.79 27.66
CA ARG A 62 18.06 -2.70 26.89
C ARG A 62 19.02 -3.19 25.81
N GLU A 63 19.80 -4.23 26.09
CA GLU A 63 20.75 -4.83 25.12
C GLU A 63 20.03 -5.48 23.92
N PRO A 64 19.00 -6.33 24.11
CA PRO A 64 18.17 -6.83 23.01
C PRO A 64 17.50 -5.73 22.18
N LEU A 65 17.01 -4.66 22.83
CA LEU A 65 16.39 -3.54 22.13
C LEU A 65 17.39 -2.74 21.30
N ASN A 66 18.61 -2.55 21.81
CA ASN A 66 19.67 -1.91 21.04
C ASN A 66 20.05 -2.77 19.82
N PHE A 67 20.16 -4.09 20.00
CA PHE A 67 20.40 -5.03 18.92
C PHE A 67 19.29 -5.01 17.85
N LEU A 68 18.01 -4.90 18.25
CA LEU A 68 16.88 -4.76 17.33
C LEU A 68 16.93 -3.44 16.52
N LEU A 69 17.44 -2.37 17.11
CA LEU A 69 17.57 -1.06 16.46
C LEU A 69 18.75 -1.02 15.47
N ASP A 70 19.84 -1.70 15.81
CA ASP A 70 21.08 -1.79 15.02
C ASP A 70 20.98 -2.82 13.88
N HIS A 71 20.29 -3.95 14.09
CA HIS A 71 20.07 -5.00 13.08
C HIS A 71 18.59 -5.28 12.82
N PRO A 72 17.84 -4.30 12.30
CA PRO A 72 16.39 -4.37 12.23
C PRO A 72 15.85 -5.52 11.37
N ARG A 73 16.49 -5.80 10.22
CA ARG A 73 16.01 -6.77 9.24
C ARG A 73 16.25 -8.23 9.58
N ARG A 74 17.24 -8.51 10.43
CA ARG A 74 17.54 -9.88 10.89
C ARG A 74 16.47 -10.42 11.85
N CYS A 75 15.77 -9.54 12.53
CA CYS A 75 14.75 -9.91 13.52
C CYS A 75 13.33 -9.79 12.96
N TYR A 76 13.09 -8.89 12.00
CA TYR A 76 11.78 -8.73 11.39
C TYR A 76 11.82 -8.06 10.01
N THR A 77 11.13 -8.66 9.04
CA THR A 77 11.15 -8.25 7.62
C THR A 77 10.62 -6.83 7.36
N LEU A 78 9.66 -6.37 8.17
CA LEU A 78 9.08 -5.03 8.07
C LEU A 78 9.75 -4.01 8.99
N LEU A 79 10.83 -4.36 9.69
CA LEU A 79 11.60 -3.40 10.48
C LEU A 79 12.70 -2.80 9.59
N PHE A 80 12.53 -1.54 9.21
CA PHE A 80 13.50 -0.84 8.35
C PHE A 80 14.54 -0.05 9.16
N PRO A 81 15.74 0.19 8.59
CA PRO A 81 16.72 1.13 9.12
C PRO A 81 16.16 2.55 9.23
N SER A 82 16.68 3.35 10.18
CA SER A 82 16.20 4.72 10.49
C SER A 82 16.00 5.58 9.24
N ARG A 83 17.02 5.64 8.35
CA ARG A 83 16.98 6.50 7.15
C ARG A 83 15.80 6.12 6.23
N THR A 84 15.61 4.83 5.99
CA THR A 84 14.53 4.31 5.14
C THR A 84 13.15 4.55 5.76
N THR A 85 13.01 4.36 7.08
CA THR A 85 11.76 4.64 7.80
C THR A 85 11.34 6.11 7.67
N TRP A 86 12.28 7.05 7.79
CA TRP A 86 12.01 8.48 7.59
C TRP A 86 11.63 8.81 6.14
N THR A 87 12.27 8.19 5.14
CA THR A 87 11.89 8.38 3.73
C THR A 87 10.50 7.82 3.41
N LEU A 88 10.13 6.67 4.01
CA LEU A 88 8.80 6.08 3.87
C LEU A 88 7.75 7.00 4.49
N LEU A 89 8.00 7.49 5.71
CA LEU A 89 7.12 8.41 6.40
C LEU A 89 6.93 9.72 5.61
N GLY A 90 8.02 10.30 5.09
CA GLY A 90 7.96 11.51 4.26
C GLY A 90 7.14 11.31 2.99
N THR A 91 7.36 10.20 2.28
CA THR A 91 6.58 9.85 1.08
C THR A 91 5.10 9.63 1.39
N LEU A 92 4.80 8.98 2.52
CA LEU A 92 3.43 8.74 2.98
C LEU A 92 2.69 10.04 3.28
N VAL A 93 3.31 10.95 4.03
CA VAL A 93 2.74 12.26 4.38
C VAL A 93 2.54 13.10 3.13
N LEU A 94 3.51 13.10 2.20
CA LEU A 94 3.43 13.85 0.96
C LEU A 94 2.26 13.37 0.08
N LEU A 95 2.15 12.05 -0.16
CA LEU A 95 1.09 11.50 -1.00
C LEU A 95 -0.31 11.71 -0.37
N ASN A 96 -0.46 11.47 0.94
CA ASN A 96 -1.75 11.73 1.62
C ASN A 96 -2.09 13.22 1.61
N GLY A 97 -1.12 14.09 1.85
CA GLY A 97 -1.29 15.54 1.87
C GLY A 97 -1.70 16.09 0.51
N LEU A 98 -1.09 15.59 -0.57
CA LEU A 98 -1.45 15.93 -1.95
C LEU A 98 -2.90 15.54 -2.25
N ASP A 99 -3.35 14.36 -1.83
CA ASP A 99 -4.73 13.93 -2.01
C ASP A 99 -5.73 14.79 -1.25
N ILE A 100 -5.43 15.09 0.02
CA ILE A 100 -6.28 15.96 0.84
C ILE A 100 -6.36 17.34 0.19
N MET A 101 -5.25 17.85 -0.31
CA MET A 101 -5.20 19.13 -1.02
C MET A 101 -6.08 19.09 -2.28
N LEU A 102 -5.93 18.08 -3.14
CA LEU A 102 -6.74 17.92 -4.35
C LEU A 102 -8.23 17.79 -4.01
N PHE A 103 -8.57 16.98 -3.02
CA PHE A 103 -9.94 16.79 -2.55
C PHE A 103 -10.56 18.12 -2.09
N MET A 104 -9.86 18.86 -1.23
CA MET A 104 -10.33 20.12 -0.69
C MET A 104 -10.48 21.20 -1.77
N ILE A 105 -9.55 21.28 -2.74
CA ILE A 105 -9.58 22.28 -3.82
C ILE A 105 -10.69 21.98 -4.85
N LEU A 106 -10.85 20.73 -5.25
CA LEU A 106 -11.74 20.36 -6.35
C LEU A 106 -13.21 20.21 -5.93
N ASP A 107 -13.48 19.82 -4.69
CA ASP A 107 -14.85 19.64 -4.18
C ASP A 107 -15.41 20.84 -3.38
N LEU A 108 -14.75 22.02 -3.41
CA LEU A 108 -15.18 23.23 -2.68
C LEU A 108 -16.64 23.63 -2.93
N LYS A 109 -17.16 23.37 -4.14
CA LYS A 109 -18.52 23.76 -4.58
C LYS A 109 -19.49 22.58 -4.68
N ASN A 110 -19.07 21.37 -4.31
CA ASN A 110 -19.89 20.19 -4.49
C ASN A 110 -20.96 20.09 -3.38
N PRO A 111 -22.26 19.98 -3.72
CA PRO A 111 -23.35 19.88 -2.74
C PRO A 111 -23.12 18.77 -1.68
N GLU A 112 -22.49 17.66 -2.06
CA GLU A 112 -22.22 16.53 -1.15
C GLU A 112 -21.18 16.87 -0.07
N VAL A 113 -20.23 17.75 -0.39
CA VAL A 113 -19.16 18.21 0.51
C VAL A 113 -19.57 19.48 1.25
N THR A 114 -20.35 20.36 0.62
CA THR A 114 -20.87 21.57 1.27
C THR A 114 -21.93 21.28 2.32
N ALA A 115 -22.58 20.12 2.28
CA ALA A 115 -23.51 19.65 3.31
C ALA A 115 -22.87 19.48 4.71
N ILE A 116 -21.54 19.55 4.81
CA ILE A 116 -20.82 19.61 6.08
C ILE A 116 -20.55 21.08 6.39
N ASP A 117 -21.19 21.65 7.40
CA ASP A 117 -21.14 23.10 7.65
C ASP A 117 -19.75 23.60 8.10
N THR A 118 -18.95 22.78 8.77
CA THR A 118 -17.65 23.20 9.29
C THR A 118 -16.49 22.74 8.40
N THR A 119 -15.61 23.67 8.02
CA THR A 119 -14.36 23.38 7.29
C THR A 119 -13.48 22.35 8.00
N TRP A 120 -13.45 22.37 9.34
CA TRP A 120 -12.72 21.37 10.14
C TRP A 120 -13.23 19.93 9.91
N HIS A 121 -14.54 19.74 9.96
CA HIS A 121 -15.16 18.44 9.69
C HIS A 121 -14.91 17.97 8.25
N ARG A 122 -14.90 18.90 7.28
CA ARG A 122 -14.51 18.60 5.89
C ARG A 122 -13.08 18.11 5.80
N LEU A 123 -12.14 18.78 6.47
CA LEU A 123 -10.74 18.37 6.50
C LEU A 123 -10.57 16.99 7.13
N CYS A 124 -11.23 16.70 8.25
CA CYS A 124 -11.20 15.38 8.88
C CYS A 124 -11.78 14.29 7.96
N ALA A 125 -12.92 14.55 7.31
CA ALA A 125 -13.56 13.62 6.40
C ALA A 125 -12.72 13.38 5.12
N ALA A 126 -12.10 14.41 4.57
CA ALA A 126 -11.18 14.32 3.43
C ALA A 126 -9.89 13.58 3.81
N SER A 127 -9.34 13.82 5.00
CA SER A 127 -8.18 13.11 5.54
C SER A 127 -8.47 11.61 5.70
N PHE A 128 -9.66 11.29 6.22
CA PHE A 128 -10.13 9.92 6.29
C PHE A 128 -10.28 9.31 4.89
N GLN A 129 -10.92 9.99 3.94
CA GLN A 129 -11.14 9.48 2.59
C GLN A 129 -9.82 9.22 1.84
N SER A 130 -8.87 10.14 1.94
CA SER A 130 -7.52 10.01 1.39
C SER A 130 -6.82 8.79 2.00
N THR A 131 -6.86 8.66 3.32
CA THR A 131 -6.25 7.52 4.02
C THR A 131 -6.94 6.21 3.68
N ALA A 132 -8.26 6.21 3.56
CA ALA A 132 -9.05 5.01 3.27
C ALA A 132 -8.87 4.50 1.84
N SER A 133 -8.50 5.36 0.90
CA SER A 133 -8.07 4.97 -0.46
C SER A 133 -6.83 4.07 -0.46
N ARG A 134 -6.07 4.04 0.65
CA ARG A 134 -4.91 3.18 0.85
C ARG A 134 -5.32 1.91 1.58
N THR A 135 -5.99 1.00 0.87
CA THR A 135 -6.37 -0.37 1.30
C THR A 135 -7.52 -0.52 2.30
N ALA A 136 -8.06 0.55 2.90
CA ALA A 136 -9.08 0.39 3.94
C ALA A 136 -10.53 0.37 3.44
N GLY A 137 -10.82 0.90 2.25
CA GLY A 137 -12.12 0.72 1.56
C GLY A 137 -13.34 1.40 2.18
N ALA A 138 -13.20 2.07 3.32
CA ALA A 138 -14.27 2.83 3.94
C ALA A 138 -14.49 4.16 3.21
N THR A 139 -15.75 4.56 3.09
CA THR A 139 -16.14 5.81 2.43
C THR A 139 -16.79 6.78 3.42
N THR A 140 -16.40 8.05 3.36
CA THR A 140 -17.06 9.16 4.07
C THR A 140 -17.97 9.97 3.15
N PHE A 141 -17.76 9.85 1.84
CA PHE A 141 -18.53 10.52 0.80
C PHE A 141 -19.07 9.52 -0.21
N SER A 142 -20.18 9.88 -0.85
CA SER A 142 -20.68 9.14 -2.00
C SER A 142 -19.74 9.38 -3.18
N LEU A 143 -18.88 8.39 -3.46
CA LEU A 143 -17.84 8.49 -4.49
C LEU A 143 -18.39 8.74 -5.90
N SER A 144 -19.64 8.36 -6.19
CA SER A 144 -20.29 8.63 -7.48
C SER A 144 -20.65 10.11 -7.68
N LYS A 145 -20.76 10.90 -6.61
CA LYS A 145 -21.24 12.29 -6.63
C LYS A 145 -20.15 13.33 -6.40
N ILE A 146 -18.94 12.90 -6.02
CA ILE A 146 -17.77 13.79 -5.93
C ILE A 146 -17.28 14.21 -7.32
N HIS A 147 -16.47 15.27 -7.38
CA HIS A 147 -15.94 15.77 -8.63
C HIS A 147 -15.15 14.69 -9.39
N PRO A 148 -15.33 14.50 -10.72
CA PRO A 148 -14.67 13.44 -11.49
C PRO A 148 -13.14 13.44 -11.39
N ALA A 149 -12.52 14.62 -11.29
CA ALA A 149 -11.07 14.72 -11.08
C ALA A 149 -10.61 14.13 -9.74
N VAL A 150 -11.45 14.16 -8.69
CA VAL A 150 -11.17 13.52 -7.40
C VAL A 150 -11.38 12.02 -7.49
N GLN A 151 -12.38 11.54 -8.23
CA GLN A 151 -12.53 10.11 -8.51
C GLN A 151 -11.29 9.56 -9.23
N PHE A 152 -10.77 10.31 -10.21
CA PHE A 152 -9.55 9.96 -10.93
C PHE A 152 -8.31 9.98 -10.02
N SER A 153 -8.15 11.00 -9.17
CA SER A 153 -7.01 11.05 -8.23
C SER A 153 -7.06 9.90 -7.23
N LEU A 154 -8.24 9.56 -6.70
CA LEU A 154 -8.44 8.39 -5.84
C LEU A 154 -8.06 7.09 -6.57
N MET A 155 -8.45 6.93 -7.82
CA MET A 155 -8.07 5.76 -8.63
C MET A 155 -6.55 5.63 -8.79
N VAL A 156 -5.87 6.73 -9.12
CA VAL A 156 -4.40 6.75 -9.22
C VAL A 156 -3.75 6.38 -7.89
N MET A 157 -4.27 6.89 -6.78
CA MET A 157 -3.72 6.61 -5.45
C MET A 157 -3.97 5.19 -4.98
N MET A 158 -5.14 4.61 -5.27
CA MET A 158 -5.40 3.19 -5.01
C MET A 158 -4.33 2.32 -5.68
N TYR A 159 -3.94 2.65 -6.91
CA TYR A 159 -2.90 1.94 -7.64
C TYR A 159 -1.50 2.14 -7.03
N ILE A 160 -1.12 3.39 -6.73
CA ILE A 160 0.24 3.75 -6.29
C ILE A 160 0.51 3.42 -4.81
N SER A 161 -0.54 3.33 -3.98
CA SER A 161 -0.45 3.24 -2.52
C SER A 161 0.45 2.12 -1.96
N VAL A 162 0.64 1.04 -2.71
CA VAL A 162 1.45 -0.12 -2.30
C VAL A 162 2.95 0.10 -2.57
N PHE A 163 3.32 0.96 -3.51
CA PHE A 163 4.71 1.11 -3.94
C PHE A 163 5.66 1.66 -2.87
N PRO A 164 5.34 2.68 -2.06
CA PRO A 164 6.28 3.20 -1.06
C PRO A 164 6.79 2.14 -0.08
N VAL A 165 5.90 1.25 0.38
CA VAL A 165 6.25 0.13 1.27
C VAL A 165 7.05 -0.92 0.50
N ALA A 166 6.59 -1.32 -0.70
CA ALA A 166 7.28 -2.32 -1.52
C ALA A 166 8.70 -1.88 -1.93
N ILE A 167 8.90 -0.61 -2.26
CA ILE A 167 10.20 -0.01 -2.60
C ILE A 167 11.13 -0.05 -1.39
N SER A 168 10.62 0.33 -0.21
CA SER A 168 11.40 0.31 1.03
C SER A 168 11.86 -1.11 1.37
N MET A 169 10.98 -2.12 1.18
CA MET A 169 11.33 -3.54 1.33
C MET A 169 12.43 -3.98 0.36
N ARG A 170 12.39 -3.59 -0.92
CA ARG A 170 13.42 -3.99 -1.90
C ARG A 170 14.74 -3.30 -1.67
N LYS A 171 14.73 -1.98 -1.45
CA LYS A 171 15.95 -1.20 -1.22
C LYS A 171 16.75 -1.74 -0.05
N THR A 172 16.06 -2.17 1.00
CA THR A 172 16.75 -2.65 2.19
C THR A 172 17.03 -4.16 2.14
N ASN A 173 16.54 -4.90 1.13
CA ASN A 173 16.86 -6.32 0.89
C ASN A 173 18.30 -6.48 0.36
N THR A 174 18.72 -5.60 -0.54
CA THR A 174 20.09 -5.58 -1.09
C THR A 174 21.16 -5.35 -0.01
N TYR A 175 20.82 -4.64 1.08
CA TYR A 175 21.74 -4.38 2.20
C TYR A 175 22.16 -5.66 2.96
N GLU A 176 21.46 -6.79 2.79
CA GLU A 176 21.81 -8.07 3.41
C GLU A 176 22.66 -9.00 2.53
N GLU A 177 22.90 -8.68 1.25
CA GLU A 177 23.76 -9.50 0.38
C GLU A 177 25.25 -9.37 0.73
N SER A 178 25.64 -8.33 1.50
CA SER A 178 27.01 -8.18 2.00
C SER A 178 27.31 -9.18 3.12
N SER A 179 28.09 -10.20 2.78
CA SER A 179 28.44 -11.29 3.67
C SER A 179 29.17 -10.84 4.95
N LEU A 180 28.82 -11.52 6.05
CA LEU A 180 29.08 -11.23 7.47
C LEU A 180 30.54 -11.07 7.95
N GLY A 181 31.53 -10.85 7.08
CA GLY A 181 32.95 -10.93 7.43
C GLY A 181 33.85 -9.79 6.91
N LEU A 182 33.37 -8.89 6.07
CA LEU A 182 34.11 -7.69 5.67
C LEU A 182 33.30 -6.47 6.10
N TYR A 183 33.56 -5.99 7.32
CA TYR A 183 33.31 -4.60 7.64
C TYR A 183 34.48 -3.83 7.04
N GLU A 184 34.40 -3.51 5.74
CA GLU A 184 35.24 -2.44 5.21
C GLU A 184 34.84 -1.16 5.96
N SER A 185 35.80 -0.64 6.70
CA SER A 185 35.71 0.65 7.37
C SER A 185 35.29 1.71 6.36
N GLU A 186 34.19 2.40 6.67
CA GLU A 186 33.76 3.70 6.14
C GLU A 186 34.60 4.23 4.96
N GLU A 187 34.34 3.71 3.75
CA GLU A 187 34.46 4.52 2.55
C GLU A 187 33.06 4.73 2.00
N GLU A 188 32.67 6.00 1.91
CA GLU A 188 31.45 6.46 1.28
C GLU A 188 31.49 6.09 -0.22
N VAL A 189 31.20 4.83 -0.53
CA VAL A 189 30.94 4.43 -1.92
C VAL A 189 29.62 5.09 -2.32
N ASP A 190 29.69 5.93 -3.35
CA ASP A 190 28.59 6.67 -3.97
C ASP A 190 27.61 5.71 -4.69
N GLU A 191 27.06 4.74 -3.96
CA GLU A 191 26.15 3.68 -4.44
C GLU A 191 24.74 4.21 -4.79
N ASN A 192 24.47 5.50 -4.59
CA ASN A 192 23.13 6.07 -4.80
C ASN A 192 22.74 6.20 -6.27
N SER A 193 23.69 6.20 -7.21
CA SER A 193 23.39 6.39 -8.64
C SER A 193 23.07 5.07 -9.35
N ASP A 194 23.92 4.05 -9.19
CA ASP A 194 23.74 2.76 -9.88
C ASP A 194 22.59 1.93 -9.28
N SER A 195 22.56 1.73 -7.97
CA SER A 195 21.47 0.95 -7.31
C SER A 195 20.08 1.58 -7.53
N SER A 196 20.00 2.91 -7.56
CA SER A 196 18.78 3.66 -7.85
C SER A 196 18.34 3.51 -9.30
N SER A 197 19.27 3.47 -10.25
CA SER A 197 18.97 3.28 -11.67
C SER A 197 18.45 1.86 -11.97
N TYR A 198 19.07 0.84 -11.38
CA TYR A 198 18.61 -0.55 -11.48
C TYR A 198 17.24 -0.74 -10.82
N LEU A 199 17.06 -0.22 -9.59
CA LEU A 199 15.77 -0.27 -8.89
C LEU A 199 14.67 0.45 -9.69
N SER A 200 14.98 1.61 -10.27
CA SER A 200 14.04 2.38 -11.10
C SER A 200 13.65 1.63 -12.37
N GLN A 201 14.58 0.92 -13.03
CA GLN A 201 14.27 0.08 -14.19
C GLN A 201 13.40 -1.13 -13.82
N HIS A 202 13.67 -1.78 -12.69
CA HIS A 202 12.84 -2.88 -12.19
C HIS A 202 11.44 -2.40 -11.78
N ILE A 203 11.31 -1.23 -11.15
CA ILE A 203 10.02 -0.61 -10.82
C ILE A 203 9.23 -0.30 -12.09
N LYS A 204 9.85 0.31 -13.11
CA LYS A 204 9.18 0.61 -14.38
C LYS A 204 8.65 -0.65 -15.06
N LYS A 205 9.46 -1.71 -15.12
CA LYS A 205 9.03 -3.01 -15.68
C LYS A 205 7.87 -3.62 -14.90
N GLN A 206 7.87 -3.49 -13.57
CA GLN A 206 6.78 -4.03 -12.75
C GLN A 206 5.50 -3.20 -12.82
N LEU A 207 5.59 -1.88 -12.84
CA LEU A 207 4.44 -0.99 -13.07
C LEU A 207 3.78 -1.31 -14.42
N ALA A 208 4.60 -1.50 -15.46
CA ALA A 208 4.11 -1.87 -16.78
C ALA A 208 3.44 -3.27 -16.79
N PHE A 209 4.02 -4.25 -16.09
CA PHE A 209 3.44 -5.59 -15.97
C PHE A 209 2.14 -5.60 -15.18
N ASP A 210 2.05 -4.81 -14.10
CA ASP A 210 0.83 -4.65 -13.31
C ASP A 210 -0.29 -4.00 -14.14
N LEU A 211 0.04 -3.00 -14.98
CA LEU A 211 -0.93 -2.33 -15.86
C LEU A 211 -1.56 -3.26 -16.89
N TRP A 212 -0.80 -4.24 -17.40
CA TRP A 212 -1.31 -5.22 -18.36
C TRP A 212 -2.47 -6.03 -17.79
N TYR A 213 -2.37 -6.50 -16.54
CA TYR A 213 -3.46 -7.26 -15.91
C TYR A 213 -4.70 -6.40 -15.66
N ILE A 214 -4.51 -5.15 -15.23
CA ILE A 214 -5.62 -4.21 -15.04
C ILE A 214 -6.33 -3.99 -16.37
N PHE A 215 -5.58 -3.73 -17.45
CA PHE A 215 -6.13 -3.55 -18.78
C PHE A 215 -6.90 -4.79 -19.26
N LEU A 216 -6.32 -5.98 -19.09
CA LEU A 216 -6.97 -7.24 -19.43
C LEU A 216 -8.26 -7.46 -18.62
N GLY A 217 -8.25 -7.16 -17.31
CA GLY A 217 -9.43 -7.27 -16.45
C GLY A 217 -10.55 -6.34 -16.89
N VAL A 218 -10.23 -5.08 -17.18
CA VAL A 218 -11.20 -4.11 -17.74
C VAL A 218 -11.73 -4.62 -19.07
N PHE A 219 -10.87 -5.05 -19.98
CA PHE A 219 -11.25 -5.53 -21.31
C PHE A 219 -12.25 -6.70 -21.23
N LEU A 220 -11.95 -7.71 -20.40
CA LEU A 220 -12.83 -8.87 -20.21
C LEU A 220 -14.19 -8.46 -19.62
N ILE A 221 -14.21 -7.55 -18.64
CA ILE A 221 -15.46 -7.06 -18.05
C ILE A 221 -16.24 -6.23 -19.07
N THR A 222 -15.57 -5.40 -19.89
CA THR A 222 -16.26 -4.63 -20.93
C THR A 222 -16.87 -5.50 -22.03
N ILE A 223 -16.30 -6.67 -22.32
CA ILE A 223 -16.91 -7.67 -23.21
C ILE A 223 -18.15 -8.28 -22.55
N ALA A 224 -18.03 -8.72 -21.30
CA ALA A 224 -19.11 -9.40 -20.58
C ALA A 224 -20.28 -8.47 -20.20
N GLU A 225 -20.02 -7.18 -19.98
CA GLU A 225 -21.03 -6.16 -19.65
C GLU A 225 -21.37 -5.24 -20.83
N GLY A 226 -20.97 -5.60 -22.06
CA GLY A 226 -21.12 -4.76 -23.25
C GLY A 226 -22.54 -4.22 -23.46
N ASP A 227 -23.55 -5.07 -23.24
CA ASP A 227 -24.96 -4.69 -23.36
C ASP A 227 -25.38 -3.60 -22.36
N LYS A 228 -24.84 -3.65 -21.13
CA LYS A 228 -25.15 -2.66 -20.08
C LYS A 228 -24.40 -1.35 -20.30
N ILE A 229 -23.19 -1.41 -20.85
CA ILE A 229 -22.39 -0.22 -21.18
C ILE A 229 -23.01 0.52 -22.38
N ALA A 230 -23.61 -0.21 -23.32
CA ALA A 230 -24.30 0.37 -24.47
C ALA A 230 -25.65 0.99 -24.11
N ASP A 231 -26.19 0.71 -22.92
CA ASP A 231 -27.46 1.26 -22.46
C ASP A 231 -27.28 2.70 -21.94
N LEU A 232 -27.75 3.66 -22.73
CA LEU A 232 -27.75 5.09 -22.38
C LEU A 232 -28.71 5.42 -21.22
N ALA A 233 -29.63 4.52 -20.84
CA ALA A 233 -30.54 4.72 -19.73
C ALA A 233 -29.88 4.49 -18.36
N ASP A 234 -28.73 3.81 -18.31
CA ASP A 234 -27.98 3.53 -17.08
C ASP A 234 -26.59 4.19 -17.07
N PRO A 235 -26.50 5.50 -16.77
CA PRO A 235 -25.22 6.23 -16.77
C PRO A 235 -24.26 5.78 -15.66
N ALA A 236 -24.71 4.95 -14.71
CA ALA A 236 -23.82 4.40 -13.69
C ALA A 236 -22.92 3.30 -14.27
N PHE A 237 -23.35 2.62 -15.34
CA PHE A 237 -22.58 1.60 -16.08
C PHE A 237 -21.70 2.21 -17.18
N GLN A 238 -20.72 3.01 -16.76
CA GLN A 238 -19.73 3.59 -17.67
C GLN A 238 -18.35 2.92 -17.54
N ILE A 239 -17.56 3.00 -18.62
CA ILE A 239 -16.19 2.43 -18.67
C ILE A 239 -15.32 2.95 -17.51
N PHE A 240 -15.45 4.22 -17.15
CA PHE A 240 -14.72 4.80 -16.02
C PHE A 240 -15.06 4.12 -14.68
N ALA A 241 -16.34 3.79 -14.47
CA ALA A 241 -16.78 3.13 -13.24
C ALA A 241 -16.30 1.68 -13.17
N ILE A 242 -16.30 0.97 -14.29
CA ILE A 242 -15.69 -0.36 -14.41
C ILE A 242 -14.19 -0.28 -14.12
N PHE A 243 -13.50 0.70 -14.69
CA PHE A 243 -12.07 0.88 -14.46
C PHE A 243 -11.76 1.16 -12.98
N PHE A 244 -12.57 2.01 -12.33
CA PHE A 244 -12.47 2.29 -10.91
C PHE A 244 -12.64 1.02 -10.05
N GLU A 245 -13.65 0.19 -10.34
CA GLU A 245 -13.88 -1.09 -9.65
C GLU A 245 -12.69 -2.04 -9.84
N VAL A 246 -12.17 -2.19 -11.06
CA VAL A 246 -11.05 -3.09 -11.35
C VAL A 246 -9.78 -2.63 -10.64
N VAL A 247 -9.47 -1.33 -10.65
CA VAL A 247 -8.30 -0.78 -9.94
C VAL A 247 -8.47 -0.95 -8.43
N SER A 248 -9.67 -0.74 -7.89
CA SER A 248 -9.97 -0.97 -6.48
C SER A 248 -9.81 -2.44 -6.08
N ALA A 249 -10.29 -3.38 -6.92
CA ALA A 249 -10.14 -4.81 -6.72
C ALA A 249 -8.66 -5.25 -6.79
N TYR A 250 -7.93 -4.78 -7.80
CA TYR A 250 -6.50 -5.05 -7.96
C TYR A 250 -5.65 -4.43 -6.85
N GLY A 251 -6.04 -3.25 -6.37
CA GLY A 251 -5.40 -2.60 -5.23
C GLY A 251 -5.79 -3.19 -3.87
N ASN A 252 -6.75 -4.11 -3.85
CA ASN A 252 -7.41 -4.62 -2.64
C ASN A 252 -7.87 -3.48 -1.72
N VAL A 253 -8.41 -2.40 -2.32
CA VAL A 253 -8.86 -1.22 -1.58
C VAL A 253 -10.27 -1.38 -1.09
N GLY A 254 -11.20 -1.80 -1.97
CA GLY A 254 -12.61 -1.98 -1.60
C GLY A 254 -13.45 -0.71 -1.71
N LEU A 255 -12.93 0.37 -2.30
CA LEU A 255 -13.78 1.50 -2.72
C LEU A 255 -14.58 1.13 -3.96
N SER A 256 -15.80 1.66 -4.06
CA SER A 256 -16.71 1.42 -5.18
C SER A 256 -17.49 2.69 -5.47
N LEU A 257 -17.76 2.99 -6.75
CA LEU A 257 -18.65 4.08 -7.12
C LEU A 257 -20.13 3.74 -6.80
N GLY A 258 -20.44 2.45 -6.66
CA GLY A 258 -21.78 1.98 -6.33
C GLY A 258 -22.77 2.17 -7.47
N HIS A 259 -24.03 1.81 -7.22
CA HIS A 259 -25.12 2.01 -8.16
C HIS A 259 -26.35 2.54 -7.44
N PRO A 260 -27.05 3.59 -7.93
CA PRO A 260 -28.16 4.21 -7.21
C PRO A 260 -29.30 3.26 -6.84
N SER A 261 -29.48 2.18 -7.61
CA SER A 261 -30.56 1.20 -7.37
C SER A 261 -30.26 0.15 -6.29
N ILE A 262 -29.02 0.04 -5.80
CA ILE A 262 -28.62 -1.02 -4.86
C ILE A 262 -27.72 -0.48 -3.75
N ASN A 263 -27.91 -0.99 -2.53
CA ASN A 263 -27.02 -0.72 -1.39
C ASN A 263 -25.81 -1.69 -1.40
N ALA A 264 -25.17 -1.82 -2.55
CA ALA A 264 -23.97 -2.63 -2.74
C ALA A 264 -23.05 -1.96 -3.77
N GLY A 265 -21.81 -2.43 -3.86
CA GLY A 265 -20.87 -1.92 -4.85
C GLY A 265 -21.34 -2.15 -6.29
N LEU A 266 -20.77 -1.43 -7.26
CA LEU A 266 -21.16 -1.58 -8.67
C LEU A 266 -20.97 -3.03 -9.15
N SER A 267 -19.92 -3.69 -8.64
CA SER A 267 -19.64 -5.11 -8.85
C SER A 267 -20.75 -6.08 -8.40
N GLY A 268 -21.71 -5.64 -7.58
CA GLY A 268 -22.92 -6.40 -7.25
C GLY A 268 -23.84 -6.66 -8.45
N LYS A 269 -23.91 -5.70 -9.38
CA LYS A 269 -24.72 -5.74 -10.61
C LYS A 269 -24.02 -6.42 -11.79
N PHE A 270 -22.76 -6.80 -11.63
CA PHE A 270 -22.00 -7.52 -12.65
C PHE A 270 -22.56 -8.93 -12.89
N THR A 271 -22.39 -9.42 -14.11
CA THR A 271 -22.64 -10.82 -14.48
C THR A 271 -21.70 -11.76 -13.74
N THR A 272 -22.02 -13.05 -13.75
CA THR A 272 -21.22 -14.09 -13.09
C THR A 272 -19.78 -14.13 -13.63
N ILE A 273 -19.60 -13.93 -14.94
CA ILE A 273 -18.27 -13.91 -15.58
C ILE A 273 -17.44 -12.73 -15.06
N SER A 274 -18.02 -11.52 -15.06
CA SER A 274 -17.35 -10.32 -14.54
C SER A 274 -17.01 -10.43 -13.05
N LYS A 275 -17.86 -11.09 -12.25
CA LYS A 275 -17.56 -11.38 -10.84
C LYS A 275 -16.36 -12.33 -10.67
N LEU A 276 -16.24 -13.36 -11.51
CA LEU A 276 -15.07 -14.24 -11.50
C LEU A 276 -13.79 -13.49 -11.88
N VAL A 277 -13.85 -12.61 -12.89
CA VAL A 277 -12.73 -11.73 -13.24
C VAL A 277 -12.34 -10.84 -12.06
N MET A 278 -13.31 -10.22 -11.38
CA MET A 278 -13.06 -9.41 -10.18
C MET A 278 -12.38 -10.21 -9.06
N CYS A 279 -12.80 -11.45 -8.80
CA CYS A 279 -12.13 -12.33 -7.83
C CYS A 279 -10.68 -12.62 -8.24
N ALA A 280 -10.42 -12.90 -9.52
CA ALA A 280 -9.07 -13.12 -10.04
C ALA A 280 -8.20 -11.86 -9.86
N MET A 281 -8.76 -10.67 -10.11
CA MET A 281 -8.06 -9.40 -9.89
C MET A 281 -7.69 -9.17 -8.43
N MET A 282 -8.59 -9.49 -7.49
CA MET A 282 -8.31 -9.39 -6.04
C MET A 282 -7.21 -10.34 -5.59
N VAL A 283 -7.18 -11.58 -6.10
CA VAL A 283 -6.14 -12.56 -5.77
C VAL A 283 -4.80 -12.12 -6.34
N ARG A 284 -4.77 -11.71 -7.61
CA ARG A 284 -3.55 -11.24 -8.27
C ARG A 284 -2.99 -10.00 -7.60
N GLY A 285 -3.87 -9.04 -7.30
CA GLY A 285 -3.55 -7.80 -6.58
C GLY A 285 -2.87 -8.07 -5.25
N ARG A 286 -3.39 -9.01 -4.47
CA ARG A 286 -2.83 -9.40 -3.18
C ARG A 286 -1.43 -10.02 -3.29
N HIS A 287 -1.12 -10.65 -4.43
CA HIS A 287 0.15 -11.33 -4.67
C HIS A 287 1.21 -10.44 -5.37
N ARG A 288 0.89 -9.20 -5.77
CA ARG A 288 1.84 -8.32 -6.49
C ARG A 288 2.99 -7.78 -5.62
N GLY A 289 2.81 -7.80 -4.30
CA GLY A 289 3.81 -7.37 -3.31
C GLY A 289 4.79 -8.45 -2.89
N LEU A 290 4.56 -9.71 -3.29
CA LEU A 290 5.47 -10.82 -2.96
C LEU A 290 6.78 -10.64 -3.75
N PRO A 291 7.95 -10.74 -3.08
CA PRO A 291 9.21 -10.81 -3.80
C PRO A 291 9.17 -12.06 -4.70
N TYR A 292 9.49 -11.89 -5.98
CA TYR A 292 9.50 -12.98 -6.97
C TYR A 292 10.60 -14.01 -6.67
N GLU A 293 11.60 -13.62 -5.90
CA GLU A 293 12.55 -14.51 -5.28
C GLU A 293 12.16 -14.68 -3.82
N LEU A 294 12.15 -15.93 -3.34
CA LEU A 294 12.02 -16.29 -1.93
C LEU A 294 12.83 -15.28 -1.10
N ASP A 295 12.21 -14.69 -0.08
CA ASP A 295 12.90 -13.84 0.88
C ASP A 295 14.16 -14.56 1.36
N ARG A 296 15.34 -14.17 0.83
CA ARG A 296 16.62 -14.85 1.12
C ARG A 296 17.05 -14.64 2.57
N ALA A 297 16.33 -13.82 3.33
CA ALA A 297 16.38 -13.83 4.79
C ALA A 297 16.09 -15.22 5.38
N ILE A 298 15.37 -16.08 4.63
CA ILE A 298 15.18 -17.50 4.92
C ILE A 298 16.04 -18.31 3.95
N VAL A 299 17.36 -18.31 4.16
CA VAL A 299 18.23 -19.27 3.48
C VAL A 299 17.83 -20.67 3.91
N LEU A 300 17.24 -21.44 2.99
CA LEU A 300 16.92 -22.84 3.24
C LEU A 300 18.23 -23.59 3.56
N PRO A 301 18.25 -24.52 4.52
CA PRO A 301 19.48 -25.21 4.95
C PRO A 301 20.30 -25.82 3.78
N GLY A 302 19.64 -26.22 2.69
CA GLY A 302 20.30 -26.75 1.49
C GLY A 302 21.08 -25.72 0.64
N GLU A 303 20.74 -24.43 0.68
CA GLU A 303 21.47 -23.39 -0.06
C GLU A 303 22.74 -22.95 0.68
N ARG A 304 22.74 -23.01 2.02
CA ARG A 304 23.96 -22.84 2.84
C ARG A 304 25.04 -23.84 2.45
N HIS A 305 24.69 -25.12 2.33
CA HIS A 305 25.65 -26.17 1.97
C HIS A 305 26.23 -25.98 0.55
N LYS A 306 25.43 -25.52 -0.41
CA LYS A 306 25.91 -25.23 -1.77
C LYS A 306 26.85 -24.02 -1.82
N GLN A 307 26.58 -22.97 -1.05
CA GLN A 307 27.47 -21.81 -0.95
C GLN A 307 28.77 -22.14 -0.20
N GLU A 308 28.71 -22.99 0.83
CA GLU A 308 29.90 -23.51 1.52
C GLU A 308 30.76 -24.36 0.58
N GLN A 309 30.16 -25.31 -0.15
CA GLN A 309 30.89 -26.13 -1.14
C GLN A 309 31.52 -25.29 -2.24
N ALA A 310 30.79 -24.33 -2.80
CA ALA A 310 31.35 -23.43 -3.82
C ALA A 310 32.52 -22.59 -3.30
N ARG A 311 32.49 -22.19 -2.01
CA ARG A 311 33.61 -21.47 -1.36
C ARG A 311 34.81 -22.39 -1.12
N THR A 312 34.59 -23.64 -0.70
CA THR A 312 35.67 -24.61 -0.52
C THR A 312 36.36 -24.91 -1.85
N ASP A 313 35.60 -25.11 -2.92
CA ASP A 313 36.16 -25.36 -4.26
C ASP A 313 36.96 -24.16 -4.78
N SER A 314 36.51 -22.93 -4.50
CA SER A 314 37.22 -21.71 -4.88
C SER A 314 38.57 -21.54 -4.15
N GLN A 315 38.64 -21.91 -2.86
CA GLN A 315 39.87 -21.84 -2.07
C GLN A 315 40.88 -22.95 -2.42
N VAL A 316 40.40 -24.11 -2.88
CA VAL A 316 41.26 -25.20 -3.36
C VAL A 316 41.88 -24.88 -4.71
N VAL A 317 41.19 -24.11 -5.56
CA VAL A 317 41.75 -23.65 -6.85
C VAL A 317 42.81 -22.57 -6.64
N SER A 318 42.68 -21.69 -5.64
CA SER A 318 43.69 -20.66 -5.35
C SER A 318 44.93 -21.15 -4.61
N SER A 319 44.90 -22.34 -4.01
CA SER A 319 46.06 -22.92 -3.29
C SER A 319 46.93 -23.84 -4.16
N ASN A 320 46.46 -24.20 -5.35
CA ASN A 320 47.16 -25.04 -6.34
C ASN A 320 47.74 -24.24 -7.53
N SER A 321 47.72 -22.91 -7.46
CA SER A 321 48.33 -21.96 -8.40
C SER A 321 49.47 -21.20 -7.74
#